data_AF-A0A501WXU8-F1
#
_entry.id   AF-A0A501WXU8-F1
#
_cell.length_a   1.000
_cell.length_b   1.000
_cell.length_c   1.000
_cell.angle_alpha   90.00
_cell.angle_beta   90.00
_cell.angle_gamma   90.00
#
_symmetry.space_group_name_H-M   'P 1'
#
loop_
_entity.id
_entity.type
_entity.pdbx_description
1 polymer ?
#
loop_
_entity_poly.entity_id
_entity_poly.type
_entity_poly.pdbx_seq_one_letter_code
_entity_poly.pdbx_strand_id
1 'polypeptide(L)'
;MSFSTQVMNPQPSLTMPSSNIEVVIPDDGRQETRYFAFISIAVVVVAGMLLWLNHSGAQTKLSELPNQLSNSATQISNAIAELNMLDEAGLLTYPLSAELLPLPVIPGASLHEFSQTCYVIEQAGYLFAIEKETAWQAHWAKSDLIADCHANLNWHELNH
;
A
#
# COMPACT_ATOMS: atom_id res chain seq x y z
N MET A 1 28.44 -106.68 -26.92
CA MET A 1 27.17 -106.84 -26.18
C MET A 1 27.49 -107.04 -24.71
N SER A 2 27.20 -106.04 -23.88
CA SER A 2 26.58 -106.20 -22.55
C SER A 2 26.46 -104.81 -21.94
N PHE A 3 25.21 -104.43 -21.69
CA PHE A 3 24.82 -103.27 -20.91
C PHE A 3 25.19 -103.51 -19.45
N SER A 4 25.68 -102.47 -18.77
CA SER A 4 25.55 -102.40 -17.32
C SER A 4 25.24 -100.97 -16.91
N THR A 5 24.05 -100.85 -16.37
CA THR A 5 23.39 -99.71 -15.73
C THR A 5 24.26 -99.11 -14.62
N GLN A 6 24.35 -97.78 -14.58
CA GLN A 6 24.49 -97.07 -13.32
C GLN A 6 23.37 -96.05 -13.17
N VAL A 7 22.88 -96.04 -11.94
CA VAL A 7 21.61 -95.49 -11.48
C VAL A 7 21.69 -93.97 -11.39
N MET A 8 20.63 -93.35 -11.90
CA MET A 8 20.33 -91.94 -11.93
C MET A 8 20.21 -91.40 -10.49
N ASN A 9 21.08 -90.47 -10.10
CA ASN A 9 20.90 -89.65 -8.90
C ASN A 9 20.15 -88.38 -9.32
N PRO A 10 18.94 -88.08 -8.81
CA PRO A 10 18.21 -86.91 -9.24
C PRO A 10 18.86 -85.64 -8.71
N GLN A 11 19.26 -84.78 -9.65
CA GLN A 11 19.68 -83.41 -9.43
C GLN A 11 18.60 -82.67 -8.61
N PRO A 12 18.96 -81.89 -7.58
CA PRO A 12 17.98 -81.17 -6.78
C PRO A 12 17.26 -80.16 -7.68
N SER A 13 15.96 -80.37 -7.88
CA SER A 13 15.07 -79.39 -8.48
C SER A 13 15.13 -78.12 -7.65
N LEU A 14 15.75 -77.07 -8.21
CA LEU A 14 15.65 -75.71 -7.70
C LEU A 14 14.18 -75.30 -7.76
N THR A 15 13.44 -75.51 -6.68
CA THR A 15 12.17 -74.85 -6.40
C THR A 15 12.46 -73.37 -6.22
N MET A 16 12.39 -72.62 -7.32
CA MET A 16 12.30 -71.16 -7.25
C MET A 16 10.99 -70.83 -6.51
N PRO A 17 11.03 -70.04 -5.43
CA PRO A 17 9.78 -69.53 -4.86
C PRO A 17 9.10 -68.69 -5.92
N SER A 18 7.89 -69.09 -6.31
CA SER A 18 7.00 -68.25 -7.11
C SER A 18 6.74 -66.98 -6.31
N SER A 19 7.49 -65.92 -6.59
CA SER A 19 7.15 -64.59 -6.12
C SER A 19 5.82 -64.23 -6.75
N ASN A 20 4.73 -64.31 -5.97
CA ASN A 20 3.52 -63.59 -6.30
C ASN A 20 3.88 -62.11 -6.28
N ILE A 21 4.12 -61.56 -7.47
CA ILE A 21 4.19 -60.12 -7.65
C ILE A 21 2.74 -59.65 -7.52
N GLU A 22 2.37 -59.19 -6.32
CA GLU A 22 1.16 -58.42 -6.13
C GLU A 22 1.37 -57.09 -6.87
N VAL A 23 0.88 -57.03 -8.10
CA VAL A 23 0.79 -55.77 -8.84
C VAL A 23 -0.31 -54.97 -8.17
N VAL A 24 0.08 -54.10 -7.23
CA VAL A 24 -0.79 -53.04 -6.75
C VAL A 24 -1.09 -52.16 -7.96
N ILE A 25 -2.30 -52.26 -8.49
CA ILE A 25 -2.79 -51.35 -9.52
C ILE A 25 -2.72 -49.96 -8.87
N PRO A 26 -2.02 -48.99 -9.46
CA PRO A 26 -1.97 -47.65 -8.90
C PRO A 26 -3.40 -47.16 -8.74
N ASP A 27 -3.76 -46.80 -7.51
CA ASP A 27 -5.06 -46.20 -7.24
C ASP A 27 -5.23 -45.00 -8.19
N ASP A 28 -6.40 -44.87 -8.78
CA ASP A 28 -6.64 -44.00 -9.92
C ASP A 28 -6.55 -42.53 -9.44
N GLY A 29 -5.32 -41.99 -9.39
CA GLY A 29 -4.95 -40.66 -8.87
C GLY A 29 -5.60 -39.49 -9.64
N ARG A 30 -6.47 -39.82 -10.58
CA ARG A 30 -7.35 -38.91 -11.30
C ARG A 30 -8.30 -38.15 -10.38
N GLN A 31 -8.69 -38.72 -9.23
CA GLN A 31 -9.47 -37.99 -8.23
C GLN A 31 -8.61 -36.98 -7.45
N GLU A 32 -7.43 -37.39 -6.97
CA GLU A 32 -6.50 -36.51 -6.25
C GLU A 32 -6.05 -35.33 -7.12
N THR A 33 -5.80 -35.58 -8.41
CA THR A 33 -5.44 -34.54 -9.39
C THR A 33 -6.58 -33.52 -9.58
N ARG A 34 -7.85 -33.96 -9.52
CA ARG A 34 -9.01 -33.06 -9.59
C ARG A 34 -9.11 -32.20 -8.34
N TYR A 35 -8.96 -32.78 -7.15
CA TYR A 35 -8.97 -32.01 -5.90
C TYR A 35 -7.85 -30.97 -5.86
N PHE A 36 -6.64 -31.34 -6.31
CA PHE A 36 -5.53 -30.39 -6.42
C PHE A 36 -5.86 -29.23 -7.38
N ALA A 37 -6.47 -29.52 -8.54
CA ALA A 37 -6.89 -28.49 -9.48
C ALA A 37 -7.98 -27.57 -8.92
N PHE A 38 -8.98 -28.12 -8.23
CA PHE A 38 -10.03 -27.33 -7.57
C PHE A 38 -9.48 -26.43 -6.47
N ILE A 39 -8.59 -26.94 -5.63
CA ILE A 39 -7.95 -26.16 -4.57
C ILE A 39 -7.10 -25.05 -5.17
N SER A 40 -6.34 -25.35 -6.23
CA SER A 40 -5.50 -24.35 -6.92
C SER A 40 -6.35 -23.21 -7.52
N ILE A 41 -7.47 -23.55 -8.16
CA ILE A 41 -8.41 -22.54 -8.68
C ILE A 41 -9.01 -21.71 -7.53
N ALA A 42 -9.41 -22.35 -6.43
CA ALA A 42 -9.96 -21.66 -5.26
C ALA A 42 -8.94 -20.67 -4.67
N VAL A 43 -7.66 -21.05 -4.55
CA VAL A 43 -6.59 -20.16 -4.08
C VAL A 43 -6.41 -18.97 -5.02
N VAL A 44 -6.42 -19.18 -6.33
CA VAL A 44 -6.31 -18.09 -7.32
C VAL A 44 -7.49 -17.13 -7.23
N VAL A 45 -8.72 -17.66 -7.08
CA VAL A 45 -9.93 -16.85 -6.92
C VAL A 45 -9.89 -16.03 -5.64
N VAL A 46 -9.50 -16.65 -4.51
CA VAL A 46 -9.37 -15.94 -3.22
C VAL A 46 -8.29 -14.87 -3.29
N ALA A 47 -7.13 -15.17 -3.88
CA ALA A 47 -6.06 -14.19 -4.06
C ALA A 47 -6.52 -13.03 -4.96
N GLY A 48 -7.22 -13.31 -6.06
CA GLY A 48 -7.79 -12.29 -6.94
C GLY A 48 -8.84 -11.43 -6.23
N MET A 49 -9.70 -12.04 -5.39
CA MET A 49 -10.70 -11.33 -4.60
C MET A 49 -10.04 -10.42 -3.55
N LEU A 50 -9.01 -10.90 -2.85
CA LEU A 50 -8.23 -10.09 -1.91
C LEU A 50 -7.52 -8.93 -2.60
N LEU A 51 -6.94 -9.18 -3.78
CA LEU A 51 -6.29 -8.14 -4.59
C LEU A 51 -7.30 -7.09 -5.07
N TRP A 52 -8.50 -7.54 -5.46
CA TRP A 52 -9.58 -6.65 -5.89
C TRP A 52 -10.17 -5.85 -4.73
N LEU A 53 -10.33 -6.45 -3.55
CA LEU A 53 -10.75 -5.73 -2.33
C LEU A 53 -9.71 -4.69 -1.92
N ASN A 54 -8.42 -5.02 -2.00
CA ASN A 54 -7.34 -4.06 -1.76
C ASN A 54 -7.37 -2.92 -2.79
N HIS A 55 -7.57 -3.23 -4.08
CA HIS A 55 -7.68 -2.22 -5.12
C HIS A 55 -8.94 -1.35 -5.00
N SER A 56 -10.05 -1.92 -4.55
CA SER A 56 -11.33 -1.22 -4.37
C SER A 56 -11.34 -0.37 -3.10
N GLY A 57 -10.55 -0.74 -2.08
CA GLY A 57 -10.36 0.04 -0.86
C GLY A 57 -9.32 1.18 -0.99
N ALA A 58 -8.40 1.09 -1.95
CA ALA A 58 -7.23 1.98 -2.05
C ALA A 58 -7.29 3.02 -3.19
N GLN A 59 -8.47 3.48 -3.59
CA GLN A 59 -8.62 4.53 -4.61
C GLN A 59 -9.13 5.86 -4.04
N THR A 60 -8.75 6.21 -2.81
CA THR A 60 -8.27 7.58 -2.63
C THR A 60 -6.85 7.58 -3.17
N LYS A 61 -6.70 7.79 -4.49
CA LYS A 61 -5.40 8.20 -5.03
C LYS A 61 -4.94 9.33 -4.13
N LEU A 62 -3.88 9.11 -3.35
CA LEU A 62 -3.16 10.20 -2.70
C LEU A 62 -2.90 11.19 -3.82
N SER A 63 -3.60 12.31 -3.77
CA SER A 63 -3.43 13.35 -4.76
C SER A 63 -1.97 13.74 -4.58
N GLU A 64 -1.13 13.47 -5.56
CA GLU A 64 0.28 13.83 -5.46
C GLU A 64 0.37 15.31 -5.77
N LEU A 65 0.94 16.06 -4.82
CA LEU A 65 1.21 17.47 -5.07
C LEU A 65 2.14 17.58 -6.29
N PRO A 66 1.83 18.44 -7.29
CA PRO A 66 2.70 18.59 -8.45
C PRO A 66 4.13 18.90 -8.05
N ASN A 67 5.10 18.26 -8.69
CA ASN A 67 6.53 18.42 -8.38
C ASN A 67 6.99 19.90 -8.38
N GLN A 68 6.35 20.75 -9.18
CA GLN A 68 6.65 22.19 -9.23
C GLN A 68 6.36 22.92 -7.92
N LEU A 69 5.43 22.39 -7.12
CA LEU A 69 4.99 22.93 -5.84
C LEU A 69 5.64 22.21 -4.64
N SER A 70 6.44 21.17 -4.89
CA SER A 70 7.12 20.41 -3.83
C SER A 70 8.00 21.32 -2.96
N ASN A 71 8.73 22.26 -3.58
CA ASN A 71 9.54 23.22 -2.83
C ASN A 71 8.69 24.15 -1.94
N SER A 72 7.57 24.65 -2.47
CA SER A 72 6.62 25.46 -1.69
C SER A 72 6.06 24.66 -0.51
N ALA A 73 5.66 23.42 -0.75
CA ALA A 73 5.15 22.54 0.29
C ALA A 73 6.19 22.26 1.38
N THR A 74 7.45 22.02 1.02
CA THR A 74 8.53 21.88 2.00
C THR A 74 8.71 23.14 2.84
N GLN A 75 8.69 24.32 2.21
CA GLN A 75 8.82 25.59 2.94
C GLN A 75 7.63 25.82 3.88
N ILE A 76 6.41 25.54 3.43
CA ILE A 76 5.20 25.66 4.25
C ILE A 76 5.22 24.65 5.41
N SER A 77 5.62 23.40 5.16
CA SER A 77 5.74 22.37 6.19
C SER A 77 6.77 22.76 7.27
N ASN A 78 7.92 23.30 6.86
CA ASN A 78 8.91 23.83 7.80
C ASN A 78 8.36 25.01 8.62
N ALA A 79 7.69 25.97 7.97
CA ALA A 79 7.08 27.10 8.66
C ALA A 79 6.01 26.68 9.68
N ILE A 80 5.26 25.61 9.39
CA ILE A 80 4.27 25.06 10.32
C ILE A 80 4.91 24.33 11.49
N ALA A 81 5.99 23.60 11.25
CA ALA A 81 6.77 23.02 12.34
C ALA A 81 7.30 24.12 13.28
N GLU A 82 7.82 25.22 12.73
CA GLU A 82 8.25 26.38 13.51
C GLU A 82 7.07 27.04 14.24
N LEU A 83 5.92 27.19 13.60
CA LEU A 83 4.73 27.76 14.24
C LEU A 83 4.24 26.93 15.42
N ASN A 84 4.22 25.61 15.28
CA ASN A 84 3.89 24.72 16.38
C ASN A 84 4.89 24.86 17.54
N MET A 85 6.20 24.93 17.25
CA MET A 85 7.21 25.17 18.29
C MET A 85 7.03 26.52 19.00
N LEU A 86 6.73 27.59 18.26
CA LEU A 86 6.49 28.92 18.82
C LEU A 86 5.21 28.96 19.67
N ASP A 87 4.17 28.25 19.24
CA ASP A 87 2.90 28.15 19.96
C ASP A 87 3.06 27.38 21.27
N GLU A 88 3.76 26.24 21.24
CA GLU A 88 4.09 25.43 22.42
C GLU A 88 4.95 26.22 23.43
N ALA A 89 5.84 27.08 22.94
CA ALA A 89 6.64 27.97 23.79
C ALA A 89 5.86 29.19 24.32
N GLY A 90 4.60 29.38 23.92
CA GLY A 90 3.79 30.55 24.28
C GLY A 90 4.33 31.87 23.73
N LEU A 91 5.10 31.81 22.64
CA LEU A 91 5.72 32.99 22.01
C LEU A 91 4.83 33.63 20.93
N LEU A 92 3.74 32.96 20.53
CA LEU A 92 2.73 33.53 19.64
C LEU A 92 1.77 34.42 20.42
N THR A 93 1.66 35.68 20.03
CA THR A 93 0.75 36.66 20.66
C THR A 93 -0.50 36.84 19.81
N TYR A 94 -1.67 36.59 20.39
CA TYR A 94 -2.96 36.77 19.74
C TYR A 94 -3.51 38.18 19.95
N PRO A 95 -4.17 38.80 18.95
CA PRO A 95 -4.49 38.25 17.62
C PRO A 95 -3.28 38.20 16.68
N LEU A 96 -3.11 37.09 15.96
CA LEU A 96 -2.03 36.96 14.98
C LEU A 96 -2.41 37.61 13.65
N SER A 97 -1.48 38.38 13.11
CA SER A 97 -1.53 38.88 11.74
C SER A 97 -0.56 38.09 10.88
N ALA A 98 -0.88 37.95 9.59
CA ALA A 98 -0.03 37.29 8.60
C ALA A 98 1.44 37.78 8.60
N GLU A 99 1.67 39.07 8.87
CA GLU A 99 3.01 39.68 8.87
C GLU A 99 3.91 39.21 10.02
N LEU A 100 3.30 38.72 11.11
CA LEU A 100 4.00 38.26 12.32
C LEU A 100 4.29 36.76 12.28
N LEU A 101 3.71 36.04 11.32
CA LEU A 101 3.93 34.62 11.14
C LEU A 101 5.21 34.41 10.29
N PRO A 102 6.02 33.38 10.59
CA PRO A 102 7.16 32.99 9.77
C PRO A 102 6.71 32.24 8.51
N LEU A 103 5.68 32.74 7.82
CA LEU A 103 5.20 32.15 6.57
C LEU A 103 6.19 32.43 5.43
N PRO A 104 6.45 31.45 4.55
CA PRO A 104 7.41 31.61 3.48
C PRO A 104 6.88 32.59 2.42
N VAL A 105 7.76 33.49 1.96
CA VAL A 105 7.47 34.34 0.80
C VAL A 105 7.77 33.54 -0.46
N ILE A 106 6.72 32.95 -1.05
CA ILE A 106 6.86 32.12 -2.25
C ILE A 106 6.71 33.00 -3.50
N PRO A 107 7.69 32.99 -4.44
CA PRO A 107 7.61 33.78 -5.66
C PRO A 107 6.37 33.45 -6.50
N GLY A 108 5.60 34.48 -6.87
CA GLY A 108 4.38 34.32 -7.67
C GLY A 108 3.19 33.73 -6.91
N ALA A 109 3.29 33.61 -5.58
CA ALA A 109 2.17 33.27 -4.73
C ALA A 109 1.57 34.53 -4.08
N SER A 110 0.29 34.48 -3.76
CA SER A 110 -0.40 35.51 -2.98
C SER A 110 -0.91 34.93 -1.67
N LEU A 111 -0.63 35.63 -0.57
CA LEU A 111 -1.11 35.29 0.76
C LEU A 111 -2.42 36.04 1.03
N HIS A 112 -3.43 35.30 1.48
CA HIS A 112 -4.76 35.79 1.83
C HIS A 112 -5.05 35.45 3.29
N GLU A 113 -5.34 36.46 4.10
CA GLU A 113 -5.74 36.30 5.50
C GLU A 113 -7.28 36.32 5.58
N PHE A 114 -7.87 35.21 6.04
CA PHE A 114 -9.32 35.11 6.22
C PHE A 114 -9.73 35.25 7.69
N SER A 115 -8.90 34.75 8.61
CA SER A 115 -9.09 34.89 10.05
C SER A 115 -7.74 34.86 10.78
N GLN A 116 -7.76 35.07 12.10
CA GLN A 116 -6.57 35.00 12.96
C GLN A 116 -5.94 33.60 13.04
N THR A 117 -6.63 32.59 12.52
CA THR A 117 -6.22 31.19 12.55
C THR A 117 -6.39 30.53 11.18
N CYS A 118 -6.60 31.30 10.12
CA CYS A 118 -6.76 30.76 8.77
C CYS A 118 -6.11 31.70 7.74
N TYR A 119 -5.06 31.18 7.12
CA TYR A 119 -4.24 31.85 6.11
C TYR A 119 -4.16 30.96 4.88
N VAL A 120 -4.30 31.54 3.69
CA VAL A 120 -4.30 30.77 2.45
C VAL A 120 -3.28 31.36 1.49
N ILE A 121 -2.36 30.53 1.03
CA ILE A 121 -1.39 30.87 0.00
C ILE A 121 -1.89 30.30 -1.33
N GLU A 122 -2.21 31.18 -2.27
CA GLU A 122 -2.57 30.82 -3.63
C GLU A 122 -1.31 30.80 -4.50
N GLN A 123 -1.06 29.68 -5.19
CA GLN A 123 0.04 29.56 -6.14
C GLN A 123 -0.37 28.65 -7.31
N ALA A 124 -0.34 29.18 -8.53
CA ALA A 124 -0.51 28.41 -9.78
C ALA A 124 -1.78 27.53 -9.84
N GLY A 125 -2.91 28.01 -9.31
CA GLY A 125 -4.18 27.27 -9.28
C GLY A 125 -4.28 26.22 -8.15
N TYR A 126 -3.38 26.32 -7.17
CA TYR A 126 -3.41 25.55 -5.94
C TYR A 126 -3.52 26.51 -4.75
N LEU A 127 -4.25 26.06 -3.74
CA LEU A 127 -4.38 26.73 -2.46
C LEU A 127 -3.64 25.91 -1.41
N PHE A 128 -2.82 26.56 -0.61
CA PHE A 128 -2.27 26.02 0.62
C PHE A 128 -2.95 26.72 1.79
N ALA A 129 -3.87 26.03 2.47
CA ALA A 129 -4.51 26.51 3.67
C ALA A 129 -3.63 26.18 4.88
N ILE A 130 -3.40 27.17 5.73
CA ILE A 130 -2.65 27.07 6.97
C ILE A 130 -3.61 27.51 8.06
N GLU A 131 -3.95 26.59 8.95
CA GLU A 131 -4.94 26.85 9.99
C GLU A 131 -4.51 26.37 11.36
N LYS A 132 -5.09 27.01 12.38
CA LYS A 132 -4.94 26.60 13.77
C LYS A 132 -6.29 26.19 14.34
N GLU A 133 -6.44 24.88 14.59
CA GLU A 133 -7.55 24.33 15.37
C GLU A 133 -7.08 23.98 16.79
N THR A 134 -6.30 22.90 16.90
CA THR A 134 -5.64 22.45 18.14
C THR A 134 -4.13 22.65 18.06
N ALA A 135 -3.57 22.39 16.88
CA ALA A 135 -2.21 22.71 16.46
C ALA A 135 -2.27 23.39 15.10
N TRP A 136 -1.16 24.01 14.67
CA TRP A 136 -1.02 24.50 13.31
C TRP A 136 -0.89 23.33 12.34
N GLN A 137 -1.70 23.36 11.29
CA GLN A 137 -1.71 22.36 10.23
C GLN A 137 -1.77 23.04 8.86
N ALA A 138 -1.28 22.33 7.84
CA ALA A 138 -1.46 22.74 6.45
C ALA A 138 -2.20 21.68 5.66
N HIS A 139 -3.06 22.19 4.80
CA HIS A 139 -3.74 21.45 3.77
C HIS A 139 -3.50 22.11 2.43
N TRP A 140 -3.68 21.35 1.36
CA TRP A 140 -3.67 21.89 0.03
C TRP A 140 -4.85 21.37 -0.77
N ALA A 141 -5.30 22.18 -1.71
CA ALA A 141 -6.36 21.81 -2.64
C ALA A 141 -6.07 22.47 -4.00
N LYS A 142 -6.55 21.84 -5.06
CA LYS A 142 -6.58 22.48 -6.37
C LYS A 142 -7.84 23.35 -6.46
N SER A 143 -7.68 24.63 -6.75
CA SER A 143 -8.79 25.56 -6.95
C SER A 143 -8.33 26.75 -7.76
N ASP A 144 -9.14 27.15 -8.74
CA ASP A 144 -8.96 28.39 -9.51
C ASP A 144 -9.61 29.59 -8.81
N LEU A 145 -10.33 29.35 -7.71
CA LEU A 145 -10.98 30.37 -6.89
C LEU A 145 -10.33 30.41 -5.51
N ILE A 146 -10.04 31.62 -5.04
CA ILE A 146 -9.58 31.85 -3.67
C ILE A 146 -10.72 31.46 -2.71
N ALA A 147 -10.40 30.62 -1.74
CA ALA A 147 -11.35 30.09 -0.77
C ALA A 147 -10.69 30.04 0.62
N ASP A 148 -11.50 30.09 1.68
CA ASP A 148 -11.01 29.97 3.05
C ASP A 148 -10.63 28.51 3.41
N CYS A 149 -10.02 28.31 4.58
CA CYS A 149 -9.54 27.00 5.04
C CYS A 149 -10.67 25.98 5.24
N HIS A 150 -11.91 26.44 5.46
CA HIS A 150 -13.07 25.58 5.72
C HIS A 150 -13.98 25.45 4.49
N ALA A 151 -13.53 25.91 3.33
CA ALA A 151 -14.30 25.85 2.11
C ALA A 151 -14.55 24.39 1.72
N ASN A 152 -15.69 24.14 1.07
CA ASN A 152 -16.05 22.81 0.58
C ASN A 152 -15.20 22.43 -0.65
N LEU A 153 -13.93 22.15 -0.41
CA LEU A 153 -12.92 21.70 -1.37
C LEU A 153 -12.38 20.33 -0.94
N ASN A 154 -11.80 19.61 -1.90
CA ASN A 154 -11.07 18.38 -1.59
C ASN A 154 -9.69 18.75 -1.03
N TRP A 155 -9.64 19.01 0.27
CA TRP A 155 -8.41 19.27 1.00
C TRP A 155 -7.59 17.98 1.18
N HIS A 156 -6.28 18.13 1.02
CA HIS A 156 -5.30 17.08 1.23
C HIS A 156 -4.29 17.58 2.27
N GLU A 157 -3.97 16.75 3.25
CA GLU A 157 -2.94 17.09 4.22
C GLU A 157 -1.60 17.33 3.52
N LEU A 158 -0.90 18.39 3.92
CA LEU A 158 0.45 18.67 3.41
C LEU A 158 1.50 17.78 4.07
N ASN A 159 1.21 17.27 5.27
CA ASN A 159 2.10 16.44 6.06
C ASN A 159 1.69 14.96 5.97
N HIS A 160 2.45 14.16 5.21
CA HIS A 160 2.57 12.72 5.42
C HIS A 160 3.95 12.21 5.00
#